data_AF-E0IF31-F1
#
_entry.id   AF-E0IF31-F1
#
_cell.length_a   1.000
_cell.length_b   1.000
_cell.length_c   1.000
_cell.angle_alpha   90.00
_cell.angle_beta   90.00
_cell.angle_gamma   90.00
#
_symmetry.space_group_name_H-M   'P 1'
#
loop_
_entity.id
_entity.type
_entity.pdbx_description
1 polymer ?
#
loop_
_entity_poly.entity_id
_entity_poly.type
_entity_poly.pdbx_seq_one_letter_code
_entity_poly.pdbx_strand_id
1 'polypeptide(L)' 'MEDQVVTCNCVGVYKHALTRGQTYEIVGMDADKYRIIGYHGRRIWIGKSYFELGQVPI' A
#
# COMPACT_ATOMS: atom_id res chain seq x y z
N MET A 1 1.45 14.93 -11.57
CA MET A 1 1.85 14.21 -10.34
C MET A 1 1.77 12.75 -10.71
N GLU A 2 2.88 12.03 -10.71
CA GLU A 2 2.85 10.58 -10.93
C GLU A 2 2.15 9.93 -9.74
N ASP A 3 0.96 9.37 -9.98
CA ASP A 3 0.24 8.54 -9.02
C ASP A 3 1.11 7.32 -8.70
N GLN A 4 1.83 7.40 -7.58
CA GLN A 4 2.66 6.29 -7.11
C GLN A 4 1.74 5.23 -6.53
N VAL A 5 1.67 4.08 -7.20
CA VAL A 5 0.94 2.89 -6.73
C VAL A 5 1.91 1.87 -6.16
N VAL A 6 1.49 1.18 -5.11
CA VAL A 6 2.23 0.09 -4.49
C VAL A 6 1.42 -1.18 -4.45
N THR A 7 2.08 -2.32 -4.67
CA THR A 7 1.43 -3.63 -4.59
C THR A 7 1.63 -4.20 -3.20
N CYS A 8 0.55 -4.61 -2.54
CA CYS A 8 0.63 -5.26 -1.24
C CYS A 8 1.17 -6.68 -1.40
N ASN A 9 2.42 -6.92 -1.00
CA ASN A 9 3.01 -8.26 -0.99
C ASN A 9 2.59 -9.05 0.27
N CYS A 10 2.42 -8.37 1.40
CA CYS A 10 2.05 -9.01 2.66
C CYS A 10 0.99 -8.19 3.42
N VAL A 11 -0.02 -8.86 3.95
CA VAL A 11 -1.10 -8.22 4.72
C VAL A 11 -0.82 -8.12 6.22
N GLY A 12 -0.03 -9.05 6.78
CA GLY A 12 0.31 -9.12 8.21
C GLY A 12 -0.88 -8.89 9.15
N VAL A 13 -0.76 -7.88 10.03
CA VAL A 13 -1.81 -7.44 10.98
C VAL A 13 -2.87 -6.53 10.34
N TYR A 14 -2.62 -6.04 9.13
CA TYR A 14 -3.50 -5.14 8.39
C TYR A 14 -4.48 -5.87 7.49
N LYS A 15 -4.84 -7.13 7.77
CA LYS A 15 -5.82 -7.92 6.98
C LYS A 15 -7.17 -7.22 6.79
N HIS A 16 -7.50 -6.30 7.70
CA HIS A 16 -8.68 -5.47 7.52
C HIS A 16 -8.44 -4.42 6.43
N ALA A 17 -7.29 -3.76 6.34
CA ALA A 17 -7.06 -2.66 5.40
C ALA A 17 -6.39 -3.08 4.06
N LEU A 18 -5.64 -4.20 4.07
CA LEU A 18 -4.82 -4.69 2.97
C LEU A 18 -5.31 -6.05 2.45
N THR A 19 -5.12 -6.23 1.14
CA THR A 19 -5.34 -7.46 0.39
C THR A 19 -4.06 -7.79 -0.36
N ARG A 20 -3.56 -9.02 -0.19
CA ARG A 20 -2.34 -9.47 -0.88
C ARG A 20 -2.55 -9.48 -2.39
N GLY A 21 -1.59 -8.95 -3.13
CA GLY A 21 -1.63 -8.81 -4.58
C GLY A 21 -2.43 -7.60 -5.09
N GLN A 22 -3.11 -6.86 -4.19
CA GLN A 22 -3.85 -5.65 -4.57
C GLN A 22 -2.93 -4.43 -4.61
N THR A 23 -3.20 -3.54 -5.56
CA THR A 23 -2.51 -2.24 -5.68
C THR A 23 -3.24 -1.16 -4.88
N TYR A 24 -2.46 -0.26 -4.30
CA TYR A 24 -2.94 0.85 -3.50
C TYR A 24 -2.27 2.15 -3.93
N GLU A 25 -3.07 3.22 -3.98
CA GLU A 25 -2.59 4.56 -4.29
C GLU A 25 -1.91 5.19 -3.07
N ILE A 26 -0.70 5.70 -3.26
CA ILE A 26 0.04 6.43 -2.23
C ILE A 26 -0.40 7.89 -2.23
N VAL A 27 -1.10 8.28 -1.17
CA VAL A 27 -1.51 9.67 -0.93
C VAL A 27 -0.52 10.44 -0.05
N GLY A 28 0.53 9.78 0.43
CA GLY A 28 1.60 10.38 1.22
C GLY A 28 2.69 9.38 1.55
N MET A 29 3.92 9.86 1.72
CA MET A 29 5.09 9.02 1.95
C MET A 29 5.89 9.59 3.12
N ASP A 30 6.31 8.71 4.03
CA ASP A 30 7.17 9.02 5.16
C ASP A 30 8.48 8.23 5.03
N ALA A 31 9.39 8.31 5.99
CA ALA A 31 10.68 7.60 5.93
C ALA A 31 10.48 6.08 5.80
N ASP A 32 9.61 5.51 6.65
CA ASP A 32 9.41 4.06 6.75
C ASP A 32 7.97 3.61 6.46
N LYS A 33 7.08 4.55 6.12
CA LYS A 33 5.66 4.27 5.91
C LYS A 33 5.12 4.87 4.62
N TYR A 34 4.16 4.19 4.02
CA TYR A 34 3.27 4.71 2.99
C TYR A 34 1.92 5.06 3.60
N ARG A 35 1.37 6.21 3.22
CA ARG A 35 -0.02 6.55 3.44
C ARG A 35 -0.80 6.14 2.21
N ILE A 36 -1.65 5.14 2.37
CA ILE A 36 -2.49 4.61 1.28
C ILE A 36 -3.97 4.80 1.59
N ILE A 37 -4.80 4.75 0.56
CA ILE A 37 -6.25 4.57 0.71
C ILE A 37 -6.53 3.08 0.77
N GLY A 38 -6.82 2.56 1.95
CA GLY A 38 -7.20 1.14 2.11
C GLY A 38 -8.55 0.84 1.46
N TYR A 39 -8.88 -0.44 1.32
CA TYR A 39 -10.12 -0.89 0.67
C TYR A 39 -11.40 -0.25 1.25
N HIS A 40 -11.38 0.12 2.54
CA HIS A 40 -12.48 0.79 3.24
C HIS A 40 -12.66 2.28 2.90
N GLY A 41 -11.93 2.80 1.90
CA GLY A 41 -11.93 4.22 1.52
C GLY A 41 -11.28 5.14 2.56
N ARG A 42 -10.59 4.58 3.56
CA ARG A 42 -9.90 5.33 4.62
C ARG A 42 -8.41 5.40 4.36
N ARG A 43 -7.82 6.56 4.68
CA ARG A 43 -6.38 6.78 4.60
C ARG A 43 -5.69 6.18 5.82
N ILE A 44 -4.74 5.28 5.60
CA ILE A 44 -3.98 4.62 6.67
C ILE A 44 -2.48 4.64 6.37
N TRP A 45 -1.67 4.76 7.42
CA TRP A 45 -0.22 4.63 7.35
C TRP A 45 0.18 3.19 7.58
N ILE A 46 0.94 2.62 6.65
CA ILE A 46 1.41 1.24 6.71
C ILE A 46 2.89 1.22 6.36
N GLY A 47 3.66 0.36 7.04
CA GLY A 47 5.09 0.22 6.80
C GLY A 47 5.41 -0.14 5.35
N LYS A 48 6.46 0.45 4.78
CA LYS A 48 6.88 0.18 3.40
C LYS A 48 7.20 -1.30 3.16
N SER A 49 7.66 -2.01 4.19
CA SER A 49 7.97 -3.44 4.14
C SER A 49 6.79 -4.36 3.79
N TYR A 50 5.55 -3.88 3.91
CA TYR A 50 4.36 -4.64 3.53
C TYR A 50 4.06 -4.55 2.03
N PHE A 51 4.74 -3.64 1.33
CA PHE A 51 4.51 -3.35 -0.06
C PHE A 51 5.78 -3.56 -0.89
N GLU A 52 5.58 -3.87 -2.16
CA GLU A 52 6.62 -3.79 -3.17
C GLU A 52 6.37 -2.58 -4.05
N LEU A 53 7.43 -1.81 -4.27
CA LEU A 53 7.47 -0.70 -5.22
C LEU A 53 7.54 -1.29 -6.63
N GLY A 54 6.45 -1.15 -7.38
CA GLY A 54 6.36 -1.64 -8.75
C GLY A 54 5.12 -2.49 -8.99
N GLN A 55 4.58 -2.39 -10.20
CA GLN A 55 3.68 -3.40 -10.73
C GLN A 55 4.46 -4.71 -10.79
N VAL A 56 4.04 -5.73 -10.05
CA VAL A 56 4.53 -7.08 -10.33
C VAL A 56 4.06 -7.39 -11.75
N PRO A 57 4.96 -7.54 -12.74
CA PRO A 57 4.53 -7.96 -14.07
C PRO A 57 3.95 -9.36 -13.93
N ILE A 58 2.72 -9.50 -14.41
CA ILE A 58 1.95 -10.75 -14.47
C ILE A 58 2.64 -11.74 -15.39
#